data_AF-F4P761-F1
#
_entry.id   AF-F4P761-F1
#
_cell.length_a   1.000
_cell.length_b   1.000
_cell.length_c   1.000
_cell.angle_alpha   90.00
_cell.angle_beta   90.00
_cell.angle_gamma   90.00
#
_symmetry.space_group_name_H-M   'P 1'
#
loop_
_entity.id
_entity.type
_entity.pdbx_description
1 polymer ?
#
loop_
_entity_poly.entity_id
_entity_poly.type
_entity_poly.pdbx_seq_one_letter_code
_entity_poly.pdbx_strand_id
1 'polypeptide(L)'
;MALPDYNISHHGEYIALIMAPFSGSTVSNLSSGNSQDQWRVGVDLTKIDQREIDDPETFFGYFDEQFSKLEWEWIRHGVTGEANVLVGMAVVSPDSIVSSSIITFQPKNDHNQDMIRRFHCMWALKEAYVKGVGCGIVTNLQDIVFLVSSYNSNNPSTIKLWQKQLSVTLMIHGKISHDWLFQVQLVDEQHIICMASTSKYKGDLSFDIVKWSNVLDNCGIRILNHDP
;
A
#
# COMPACT_ATOMS: atom_id res chain seq x y z
N MET A 1 -9.35 30.52 1.58
CA MET A 1 -8.14 29.70 1.73
C MET A 1 -8.58 28.26 1.59
N ALA A 2 -8.03 27.49 0.66
CA ALA A 2 -8.40 26.08 0.54
C ALA A 2 -7.68 25.30 1.65
N LEU A 3 -8.39 24.43 2.35
CA LEU A 3 -7.77 23.53 3.31
C LEU A 3 -6.90 22.51 2.52
N PRO A 4 -5.76 22.07 3.09
CA PRO A 4 -5.01 20.97 2.52
C PRO A 4 -5.89 19.72 2.46
N ASP A 5 -5.70 18.91 1.41
CA ASP A 5 -6.35 17.60 1.33
C ASP A 5 -5.86 16.71 2.48
N TYR A 6 -6.75 15.89 3.03
CA TYR A 6 -6.43 14.98 4.11
C TYR A 6 -7.26 13.71 4.00
N ASN A 7 -6.73 12.62 4.55
CA ASN A 7 -7.42 11.34 4.61
C ASN A 7 -7.14 10.64 5.94
N ILE A 8 -8.10 9.82 6.37
CA ILE A 8 -8.06 9.10 7.64
C ILE A 8 -8.36 7.63 7.37
N SER A 9 -7.68 6.75 8.09
CA SER A 9 -8.00 5.33 8.17
C SER A 9 -7.92 4.86 9.61
N HIS A 10 -8.70 3.85 9.97
CA HIS A 10 -8.59 3.21 11.27
C HIS A 10 -8.79 1.70 11.11
N HIS A 11 -8.01 0.92 11.83
CA HIS A 11 -8.22 -0.52 11.94
C HIS A 11 -7.45 -1.05 13.15
N GLY A 12 -8.09 -1.88 13.96
CA GLY A 12 -7.52 -2.33 15.23
C GLY A 12 -7.35 -1.16 16.21
N GLU A 13 -6.15 -1.05 16.77
CA GLU A 13 -5.85 -0.11 17.86
C GLU A 13 -5.32 1.25 17.39
N TYR A 14 -5.23 1.44 16.07
CA TYR A 14 -4.61 2.62 15.47
C TYR A 14 -5.58 3.41 14.61
N ILE A 15 -5.37 4.72 14.60
CA ILE A 15 -5.96 5.67 13.66
C ILE A 15 -4.78 6.33 12.93
N ALA A 16 -4.82 6.32 11.61
CA ALA A 16 -3.87 6.98 10.73
C ALA A 16 -4.51 8.23 10.13
N LEU A 17 -3.74 9.32 10.07
CA LEU A 17 -4.09 10.55 9.39
C LEU A 17 -2.94 10.93 8.45
N ILE A 18 -3.27 11.24 7.20
CA ILE A 18 -2.34 11.84 6.24
C ILE A 18 -2.89 13.19 5.79
N MET A 19 -2.02 14.17 5.62
CA MET A 19 -2.38 15.52 5.18
C MET A 19 -1.40 16.00 4.13
N ALA A 20 -1.91 16.58 3.05
CA ALA A 20 -1.11 17.24 2.04
C ALA A 20 -0.40 18.47 2.62
N PRO A 21 0.78 18.85 2.10
CA PRO A 21 1.50 20.03 2.57
C PRO A 21 0.66 21.29 2.40
N PHE A 22 0.70 22.15 3.42
CA PHE A 22 0.04 23.45 3.37
C PHE A 22 0.75 24.38 2.38
N SER A 23 0.12 24.65 1.24
CA SER A 23 0.63 25.64 0.30
C SER A 23 0.33 27.05 0.81
N GLY A 24 1.24 27.63 1.60
CA GLY A 24 1.12 28.99 2.15
C GLY A 24 1.22 30.14 1.14
N SER A 25 1.13 29.88 -0.16
CA SER A 25 1.35 30.86 -1.22
C SER A 25 0.03 31.39 -1.76
N THR A 26 -0.15 32.70 -1.56
CA THR A 26 -1.11 33.63 -2.17
C THR A 26 -2.00 33.09 -3.30
N VAL A 27 -3.31 33.30 -3.11
CA VAL A 27 -4.35 33.30 -4.15
C VAL A 27 -3.86 34.16 -5.32
N SER A 28 -3.29 33.51 -6.34
CA SER A 28 -3.16 34.08 -7.67
C SER A 28 -4.17 33.35 -8.54
N ASN A 29 -5.27 34.06 -8.80
CA ASN A 29 -6.26 33.82 -9.83
C ASN A 29 -6.88 32.41 -9.87
N LEU A 30 -8.04 32.31 -9.18
CA LEU A 30 -9.10 31.39 -9.58
C LEU A 30 -9.56 31.75 -11.01
N SER A 31 -8.83 31.24 -11.99
CA SER A 31 -9.28 31.18 -13.38
C SER A 31 -8.80 29.85 -13.95
N SER A 32 -9.73 28.89 -14.02
CA SER A 32 -9.68 27.73 -14.91
C SER A 32 -8.36 26.91 -14.91
N GLY A 33 -7.87 26.53 -13.73
CA GLY A 33 -6.81 25.52 -13.61
C GLY A 33 -7.41 24.12 -13.61
N ASN A 34 -6.93 23.24 -14.50
CA ASN A 34 -7.34 21.84 -14.55
C ASN A 34 -7.32 21.21 -13.15
N SER A 35 -8.32 20.37 -12.85
CA SER A 35 -8.44 19.57 -11.61
C SER A 35 -7.21 18.69 -11.28
N GLN A 36 -6.23 18.61 -12.18
CA GLN A 36 -4.97 17.88 -12.02
C GLN A 36 -3.90 18.60 -11.18
N ASP A 37 -4.10 19.86 -10.76
CA ASP A 37 -3.12 20.61 -9.95
C ASP A 37 -3.33 20.53 -8.43
N GLN A 38 -4.34 19.80 -7.96
CA GLN A 38 -4.60 19.64 -6.53
C GLN A 38 -3.80 18.47 -5.94
N TRP A 39 -3.10 18.73 -4.85
CA TRP A 39 -2.51 17.69 -4.00
C TRP A 39 -3.60 16.75 -3.52
N ARG A 40 -3.40 15.44 -3.75
CA ARG A 40 -4.29 14.40 -3.23
C ARG A 40 -3.51 13.43 -2.36
N VAL A 41 -4.12 13.03 -1.25
CA VAL A 41 -3.53 12.06 -0.33
C VAL A 41 -4.55 11.01 0.07
N GLY A 42 -4.08 9.79 0.23
CA GLY A 42 -4.89 8.68 0.74
C GLY A 42 -4.06 7.82 1.68
N VAL A 43 -4.71 7.27 2.71
CA VAL A 43 -4.09 6.35 3.65
C VAL A 43 -5.00 5.16 3.90
N ASP A 44 -4.42 3.98 3.97
CA ASP A 44 -5.07 2.82 4.51
C ASP A 44 -4.21 2.18 5.59
N LEU A 45 -4.84 1.85 6.70
CA LEU A 45 -4.25 1.20 7.85
C LEU A 45 -5.00 -0.10 8.04
N THR A 46 -4.28 -1.22 8.02
CA THR A 46 -4.87 -2.55 8.10
C THR A 46 -4.17 -3.41 9.13
N LYS A 47 -4.94 -3.92 10.10
CA LYS A 47 -4.56 -5.02 10.97
C LYS A 47 -4.66 -6.35 10.22
N ILE A 48 -3.62 -7.16 10.35
CA ILE A 48 -3.48 -8.50 9.80
C ILE A 48 -3.97 -9.47 10.86
N ASP A 49 -5.23 -9.92 10.76
CA ASP A 49 -5.71 -11.01 11.62
C ASP A 49 -5.47 -12.36 10.97
N GLN A 50 -4.40 -13.02 11.39
CA GLN A 50 -4.00 -14.32 10.86
C GLN A 50 -4.74 -15.49 11.50
N ARG A 51 -5.42 -15.26 12.64
CA ARG A 51 -6.05 -16.35 13.42
C ARG A 51 -7.40 -16.76 12.87
N GLU A 52 -7.97 -15.95 11.98
CA GLU A 52 -9.29 -16.19 11.38
C GLU A 52 -9.22 -16.93 10.04
N ILE A 53 -8.02 -17.18 9.51
CA ILE A 53 -7.84 -17.74 8.17
C ILE A 53 -7.10 -19.08 8.22
N ASP A 54 -7.86 -20.15 8.35
CA ASP A 54 -7.34 -21.53 8.35
C ASP A 54 -6.88 -21.98 6.94
N ASP A 55 -7.52 -21.46 5.90
CA ASP A 55 -7.21 -21.76 4.49
C ASP A 55 -7.14 -20.46 3.64
N PRO A 56 -5.93 -19.93 3.39
CA PRO A 56 -5.74 -18.73 2.61
C PRO A 56 -6.31 -18.80 1.19
N GLU A 57 -6.28 -19.95 0.53
CA GLU A 57 -6.77 -20.03 -0.86
C GLU A 57 -8.29 -19.93 -0.92
N THR A 58 -9.01 -20.58 0.01
CA THR A 58 -10.46 -20.38 0.15
C THR A 58 -10.79 -18.91 0.45
N PHE A 59 -10.04 -18.28 1.36
CA PHE A 59 -10.20 -16.86 1.66
C PHE A 59 -9.94 -15.97 0.43
N PHE A 60 -8.87 -16.24 -0.32
CA PHE A 60 -8.52 -15.50 -1.54
C PHE A 60 -9.54 -15.63 -2.65
N GLY A 61 -10.22 -16.78 -2.76
CA GLY A 61 -11.28 -16.99 -3.74
C GLY A 61 -12.45 -16.00 -3.59
N TYR A 62 -12.68 -15.42 -2.40
CA TYR A 62 -13.67 -14.36 -2.23
C TYR A 62 -13.25 -13.01 -2.84
N PHE A 63 -11.98 -12.87 -3.22
CA PHE A 63 -11.38 -11.64 -3.72
C PHE A 63 -10.82 -11.77 -5.15
N ASP A 64 -11.13 -12.86 -5.86
CA ASP A 64 -10.57 -13.13 -7.19
C ASP A 64 -10.82 -12.00 -8.19
N GLU A 65 -11.92 -11.27 -8.03
CA GLU A 65 -12.30 -10.16 -8.89
C GLU A 65 -11.67 -8.81 -8.49
N GLN A 66 -10.91 -8.75 -7.41
CA GLN A 66 -10.39 -7.50 -6.84
C GLN A 66 -8.90 -7.29 -7.16
N PHE A 67 -8.21 -8.35 -7.58
CA PHE A 67 -6.78 -8.33 -7.90
C PHE A 67 -6.52 -8.89 -9.30
N SER A 68 -5.53 -8.32 -9.97
CA SER A 68 -5.05 -8.84 -11.24
C SER A 68 -4.23 -10.12 -11.06
N LYS A 69 -3.98 -10.84 -12.17
CA LYS A 69 -3.10 -12.02 -12.16
C LYS A 69 -1.70 -11.71 -11.61
N LEU A 70 -1.14 -10.55 -11.94
CA LEU A 70 0.20 -10.16 -11.48
C LEU A 70 0.23 -9.91 -9.97
N GLU A 71 -0.82 -9.30 -9.42
CA GLU A 71 -0.97 -9.09 -7.98
C GLU A 71 -1.15 -10.42 -7.26
N TRP A 72 -1.95 -11.33 -7.83
CA TRP A 72 -2.15 -12.67 -7.29
C TRP A 72 -0.87 -13.52 -7.29
N GLU A 73 -0.07 -13.46 -8.36
CA GLU A 73 1.26 -14.07 -8.42
C GLU A 73 2.15 -13.54 -7.29
N TRP A 74 2.17 -12.22 -7.10
CA TRP A 74 2.94 -11.61 -6.01
C TRP A 74 2.40 -11.99 -4.62
N ILE A 75 1.07 -12.03 -4.42
CA ILE A 75 0.46 -12.43 -3.15
C ILE A 75 0.82 -13.88 -2.80
N ARG A 76 0.77 -14.79 -3.76
CA ARG A 76 1.07 -16.22 -3.51
C ARG A 76 2.56 -16.49 -3.37
N HIS A 77 3.38 -15.92 -4.25
CA HIS A 77 4.78 -16.32 -4.38
C HIS A 77 5.78 -15.28 -3.87
N GLY A 78 5.34 -14.05 -3.61
CA GLY A 78 6.21 -12.94 -3.25
C GLY A 78 7.11 -12.53 -4.42
N VAL A 79 8.30 -12.01 -4.10
CA VAL A 79 9.33 -11.70 -5.10
C VAL A 79 10.18 -12.93 -5.28
N THR A 80 9.99 -13.65 -6.39
CA THR A 80 10.91 -14.72 -6.76
C THR A 80 12.27 -14.07 -7.11
N GLY A 81 13.37 -14.66 -6.65
CA GLY A 81 14.74 -14.16 -6.86
C GLY A 81 15.17 -14.05 -8.34
N GLU A 82 14.27 -14.38 -9.26
CA GLU A 82 14.39 -14.26 -10.71
C GLU A 82 13.13 -13.63 -11.30
N ALA A 83 12.70 -12.48 -10.78
CA ALA A 83 11.71 -11.64 -11.46
C ALA A 83 12.35 -10.94 -12.67
N ASN A 84 12.50 -11.75 -13.73
CA ASN A 84 12.47 -11.47 -15.15
C ASN A 84 12.07 -10.04 -15.57
N VAL A 85 12.93 -9.39 -16.36
CA VAL A 85 12.80 -9.25 -17.84
C VAL A 85 11.38 -9.00 -18.40
N LEU A 86 10.47 -8.40 -17.62
CA LEU A 86 9.15 -7.94 -18.12
C LEU A 86 9.08 -6.43 -18.28
N VAL A 87 10.17 -5.72 -17.93
CA VAL A 87 10.38 -4.32 -18.36
C VAL A 87 11.10 -4.34 -19.71
N GLY A 88 10.39 -4.73 -20.76
CA GLY A 88 10.90 -4.63 -22.13
C GLY A 88 10.52 -5.82 -23.01
N MET A 89 9.80 -5.51 -24.08
CA MET A 89 9.56 -6.41 -25.20
C MET A 89 10.89 -6.98 -25.74
N ALA A 90 11.17 -8.27 -25.50
CA ALA A 90 12.00 -9.11 -26.37
C ALA A 90 11.84 -10.58 -25.97
N VAL A 91 11.35 -11.40 -26.90
CA VAL A 91 11.28 -12.86 -26.80
C VAL A 91 12.72 -13.40 -26.80
N VAL A 92 13.08 -14.23 -25.81
CA VAL A 92 14.26 -15.10 -25.89
C VAL A 92 13.89 -16.53 -25.47
N SER A 93 14.35 -17.48 -26.28
CA SER A 93 13.96 -18.89 -26.35
C SER A 93 14.17 -19.72 -25.08
N PRO A 94 13.42 -20.83 -24.93
CA PRO A 94 13.50 -21.72 -23.77
C PRO A 94 14.49 -22.86 -24.04
N ASP A 95 15.75 -22.70 -23.68
CA ASP A 95 16.70 -23.82 -23.60
C ASP A 95 17.75 -23.56 -22.53
N SER A 96 17.41 -23.82 -21.26
CA SER A 96 18.33 -24.11 -20.13
C SER A 96 17.54 -24.48 -18.88
N ILE A 97 16.86 -25.62 -18.89
CA ILE A 97 16.33 -26.23 -17.66
C ILE A 97 17.50 -26.91 -16.97
N VAL A 98 18.08 -26.28 -15.95
CA VAL A 98 18.91 -26.98 -14.96
C VAL A 98 18.00 -27.35 -13.79
N SER A 99 17.61 -28.62 -13.79
CA SER A 99 17.00 -29.31 -12.65
C SER A 99 17.91 -29.20 -11.43
N SER A 100 17.44 -28.55 -10.38
CA SER A 100 18.06 -28.61 -9.05
C SER A 100 16.97 -28.53 -7.99
N SER A 101 16.47 -29.71 -7.64
CA SER A 101 15.55 -29.95 -6.53
C SER A 101 16.22 -29.55 -5.21
N ILE A 102 15.98 -28.33 -4.75
CA ILE A 102 16.13 -27.98 -3.33
C ILE A 102 14.71 -27.90 -2.77
N ILE A 103 14.23 -29.02 -2.24
CA ILE A 103 13.03 -29.05 -1.41
C ILE A 103 13.44 -28.41 -0.08
N THR A 104 13.39 -27.08 -0.02
CA THR A 104 13.52 -26.36 1.25
C THR A 104 12.23 -26.60 2.02
N PHE A 105 12.31 -27.39 3.09
CA PHE A 105 11.23 -27.53 4.08
C PHE A 105 10.96 -26.16 4.71
N GLN A 106 10.04 -25.39 4.11
CA GLN A 106 9.45 -24.22 4.73
C GLN A 106 8.29 -24.73 5.61
N PRO A 107 8.22 -24.38 6.91
CA PRO A 107 7.05 -24.71 7.71
C PRO A 107 5.82 -24.11 7.04
N LYS A 108 4.80 -24.93 6.78
CA LYS A 108 3.55 -24.53 6.09
C LYS A 108 2.90 -23.28 6.72
N ASN A 109 3.13 -23.05 8.02
CA ASN A 109 2.61 -21.91 8.76
C ASN A 109 3.22 -20.57 8.33
N ASP A 110 4.50 -20.52 7.98
CA ASP A 110 5.14 -19.25 7.61
C ASP A 110 4.72 -18.79 6.21
N HIS A 111 4.55 -19.73 5.28
CA HIS A 111 4.13 -19.41 3.91
C HIS A 111 2.71 -18.86 3.84
N ASN A 112 1.76 -19.52 4.52
CA ASN A 112 0.36 -19.05 4.59
C ASN A 112 0.29 -17.66 5.24
N GLN A 113 1.01 -17.45 6.34
CA GLN A 113 1.07 -16.14 7.00
C GLN A 113 1.63 -15.05 6.10
N ASP A 114 2.68 -15.37 5.34
CA ASP A 114 3.28 -14.47 4.37
C ASP A 114 2.31 -14.12 3.22
N MET A 115 1.53 -15.09 2.73
CA MET A 115 0.48 -14.84 1.73
C MET A 115 -0.58 -13.88 2.26
N ILE A 116 -1.08 -14.11 3.48
CA ILE A 116 -2.06 -13.23 4.13
C ILE A 116 -1.50 -11.82 4.33
N ARG A 117 -0.24 -11.70 4.78
CA ARG A 117 0.43 -10.39 4.94
C ARG A 117 0.53 -9.64 3.61
N ARG A 118 0.89 -10.32 2.52
CA ARG A 118 0.94 -9.73 1.17
C ARG A 118 -0.44 -9.34 0.66
N PHE A 119 -1.46 -10.16 0.90
CA PHE A 119 -2.85 -9.82 0.59
C PHE A 119 -3.26 -8.51 1.25
N HIS A 120 -3.08 -8.38 2.58
CA HIS A 120 -3.43 -7.16 3.31
C HIS A 120 -2.64 -5.94 2.84
N CYS A 121 -1.37 -6.11 2.48
CA CYS A 121 -0.56 -5.05 1.87
C CYS A 121 -1.16 -4.58 0.55
N MET A 122 -1.52 -5.52 -0.34
CA MET A 122 -2.07 -5.19 -1.65
C MET A 122 -3.45 -4.54 -1.54
N TRP A 123 -4.28 -5.04 -0.63
CA TRP A 123 -5.57 -4.45 -0.29
C TRP A 123 -5.41 -3.00 0.18
N ALA A 124 -4.53 -2.77 1.17
CA ALA A 124 -4.28 -1.45 1.71
C ALA A 124 -3.71 -0.47 0.67
N LEU A 125 -2.90 -0.93 -0.29
CA LEU A 125 -2.45 -0.09 -1.41
C LEU A 125 -3.61 0.35 -2.31
N LYS A 126 -4.50 -0.57 -2.68
CA LYS A 126 -5.70 -0.25 -3.47
C LYS A 126 -6.61 0.72 -2.72
N GLU A 127 -6.89 0.47 -1.46
CA GLU A 127 -7.70 1.35 -0.61
C GLU A 127 -7.08 2.74 -0.47
N ALA A 128 -5.77 2.83 -0.19
CA ALA A 128 -5.08 4.12 -0.08
C ALA A 128 -5.19 4.93 -1.39
N TYR A 129 -5.04 4.27 -2.54
CA TYR A 129 -5.22 4.93 -3.84
C TYR A 129 -6.67 5.37 -4.09
N VAL A 130 -7.65 4.49 -3.89
CA VAL A 130 -9.08 4.79 -4.09
C VAL A 130 -9.54 5.94 -3.18
N LYS A 131 -9.09 5.94 -1.93
CA LYS A 131 -9.30 7.03 -0.97
C LYS A 131 -8.66 8.33 -1.44
N GLY A 132 -7.43 8.27 -1.95
CA GLY A 132 -6.73 9.45 -2.46
C GLY A 132 -7.38 10.06 -3.71
N VAL A 133 -7.85 9.23 -4.65
CA VAL A 133 -8.59 9.70 -5.84
C VAL A 133 -9.99 10.21 -5.46
N GLY A 134 -10.59 9.67 -4.40
CA GLY A 134 -11.92 10.06 -3.91
C GLY A 134 -13.06 9.43 -4.71
N CYS A 135 -12.82 8.31 -5.42
CA CYS A 135 -13.81 7.63 -6.24
C CYS A 135 -14.67 6.60 -5.45
N GLY A 136 -14.21 6.14 -4.28
CA GLY A 136 -14.96 5.22 -3.43
C GLY A 136 -15.31 3.88 -4.12
N ILE A 137 -16.46 3.31 -3.76
CA ILE A 137 -16.87 1.93 -4.07
C ILE A 137 -17.09 1.68 -5.58
N VAL A 138 -17.33 2.70 -6.40
CA VAL A 138 -17.66 2.53 -7.82
C VAL A 138 -16.46 2.17 -8.70
N THR A 139 -15.29 1.99 -8.10
CA THR A 139 -14.03 1.78 -8.80
C THR A 139 -13.85 0.31 -9.16
N ASN A 140 -13.61 0.00 -10.44
CA ASN A 140 -13.19 -1.34 -10.83
C ASN A 140 -11.75 -1.60 -10.36
N LEU A 141 -11.59 -2.41 -9.32
CA LEU A 141 -10.28 -2.67 -8.71
C LEU A 141 -9.35 -3.49 -9.60
N GLN A 142 -9.85 -4.19 -10.63
CA GLN A 142 -8.98 -4.90 -11.60
C GLN A 142 -8.25 -3.95 -12.54
N ASP A 143 -8.81 -2.77 -12.78
CA ASP A 143 -8.17 -1.77 -13.66
C ASP A 143 -7.00 -1.05 -12.98
N ILE A 144 -6.87 -1.20 -11.66
CA ILE A 144 -5.84 -0.59 -10.81
C ILE A 144 -4.90 -1.70 -10.38
N VAL A 145 -3.70 -1.74 -10.93
CA VAL A 145 -2.73 -2.82 -10.67
C VAL A 145 -1.48 -2.26 -10.03
N PHE A 146 -1.11 -2.82 -8.88
CA PHE A 146 0.15 -2.50 -8.23
C PHE A 146 1.24 -3.50 -8.59
N LEU A 147 2.39 -2.98 -9.01
CA LEU A 147 3.62 -3.73 -9.16
C LEU A 147 4.50 -3.43 -7.94
N VAL A 148 4.77 -4.46 -7.15
CA VAL A 148 5.60 -4.37 -5.95
C VAL A 148 6.87 -5.17 -6.17
N SER A 149 8.03 -4.50 -6.14
CA SER A 149 9.33 -5.16 -6.17
C SER A 149 10.05 -4.99 -4.84
N SER A 150 10.70 -6.07 -4.37
CA SER A 150 11.71 -5.93 -3.33
C SER A 150 12.95 -5.36 -4.00
N TYR A 151 13.58 -4.38 -3.35
CA TYR A 151 14.90 -3.94 -3.77
C TYR A 151 15.87 -5.15 -3.68
N ASN A 152 16.57 -5.44 -4.78
CA ASN A 152 17.49 -6.56 -4.94
C ASN A 152 18.51 -6.65 -3.77
N SER A 153 18.51 -7.79 -3.06
CA SER A 153 19.76 -8.38 -2.55
C SER A 153 19.58 -9.87 -2.22
N ASN A 154 19.99 -10.74 -3.14
CA ASN A 154 20.66 -12.05 -2.94
C ASN A 154 20.17 -13.07 -1.88
N ASN A 155 18.97 -12.98 -1.31
CA ASN A 155 18.52 -14.00 -0.34
C ASN A 155 16.99 -14.23 -0.35
N PRO A 156 16.50 -15.29 -1.04
CA PRO A 156 15.08 -15.59 -1.12
C PRO A 156 14.72 -16.67 -0.09
N SER A 157 14.68 -16.31 1.19
CA SER A 157 13.97 -17.13 2.18
C SER A 157 13.83 -16.38 3.50
N THR A 158 12.62 -16.48 4.04
CA THR A 158 12.16 -16.15 5.39
C THR A 158 12.03 -14.67 5.79
N ILE A 159 10.77 -14.24 5.84
CA ILE A 159 10.16 -13.53 6.99
C ILE A 159 11.00 -12.36 7.50
N LYS A 160 10.91 -11.20 6.84
CA LYS A 160 10.68 -9.89 7.48
C LYS A 160 10.06 -8.98 6.42
N LEU A 161 8.81 -8.55 6.62
CA LEU A 161 8.25 -7.38 5.91
C LEU A 161 8.84 -6.09 6.53
N TRP A 162 10.11 -5.71 6.45
CA TRP A 162 10.98 -5.61 5.29
C TRP A 162 12.31 -5.09 5.86
N GLN A 163 13.48 -5.65 5.55
CA GLN A 163 14.74 -4.99 5.95
C GLN A 163 14.98 -3.68 5.17
N LYS A 164 14.21 -3.42 4.10
CA LYS A 164 14.31 -2.25 3.21
C LYS A 164 12.94 -1.83 2.68
N GLN A 165 12.78 -0.56 2.33
CA GLN A 165 11.56 0.02 1.77
C GLN A 165 11.15 -0.66 0.44
N LEU A 166 9.86 -0.93 0.29
CA LEU A 166 9.28 -1.46 -0.96
C LEU A 166 9.28 -0.41 -2.07
N SER A 167 9.53 -0.85 -3.30
CA SER A 167 9.26 -0.07 -4.51
C SER A 167 7.88 -0.45 -5.05
N VAL A 168 7.01 0.54 -5.20
CA VAL A 168 5.61 0.35 -5.59
C VAL A 168 5.31 1.22 -6.80
N THR A 169 4.83 0.59 -7.88
CA THR A 169 4.45 1.26 -9.12
C THR A 169 2.97 0.98 -9.41
N LEU A 170 2.23 2.00 -9.80
CA LEU A 170 0.83 1.88 -10.19
C LEU A 170 0.70 1.72 -11.70
N MET A 171 -0.18 0.81 -12.13
CA MET A 171 -0.69 0.74 -13.48
C MET A 171 -2.20 0.93 -13.49
N ILE A 172 -2.70 1.72 -14.43
CA ILE A 172 -4.13 1.93 -14.63
C ILE A 172 -4.48 1.58 -16.07
N HIS A 173 -5.44 0.68 -16.28
CA HIS A 173 -5.80 0.16 -17.62
C HIS A 173 -4.58 -0.33 -18.42
N GLY A 174 -3.66 -1.04 -17.75
CA GLY A 174 -2.44 -1.58 -18.36
C GLY A 174 -1.33 -0.56 -18.67
N LYS A 175 -1.46 0.70 -18.25
CA LYS A 175 -0.44 1.73 -18.43
C LYS A 175 0.16 2.15 -17.10
N ILE A 176 1.50 2.20 -17.03
CA ILE A 176 2.22 2.73 -15.86
C ILE A 176 1.80 4.18 -15.63
N SER A 177 1.41 4.49 -14.41
CA SER A 177 1.14 5.85 -13.93
C SER A 177 2.30 6.34 -13.07
N HIS A 178 2.78 7.53 -13.39
CA HIS A 178 3.78 8.26 -12.60
C HIS A 178 3.15 9.42 -11.80
N ASP A 179 1.82 9.49 -11.76
CA ASP A 179 1.09 10.58 -11.10
C ASP A 179 0.96 10.35 -9.59
N TRP A 180 1.31 9.16 -9.12
CA TRP A 180 1.16 8.72 -7.74
C TRP A 180 2.45 8.13 -7.18
N LEU A 181 2.73 8.46 -5.92
CA LEU A 181 3.76 7.91 -5.08
C LEU A 181 3.11 7.09 -3.98
N PHE A 182 3.74 5.97 -3.64
CA PHE A 182 3.25 5.05 -2.64
C PHE A 182 4.34 4.71 -1.65
N GLN A 183 3.94 4.52 -0.41
CA GLN A 183 4.81 3.98 0.61
C GLN A 183 4.06 3.00 1.49
N VAL A 184 4.73 1.90 1.80
CA VAL A 184 4.26 0.86 2.71
C VAL A 184 5.20 0.83 3.90
N GLN A 185 4.64 0.85 5.11
CA GLN A 185 5.40 0.67 6.34
C GLN A 185 4.63 -0.23 7.32
N LEU A 186 5.37 -0.87 8.23
CA LEU A 186 4.77 -1.52 9.39
C LEU A 186 4.63 -0.51 10.52
N VAL A 187 3.45 -0.48 11.13
CA VAL A 187 3.25 0.22 12.41
C VAL A 187 3.74 -0.66 13.56
N ASP A 188 3.43 -1.96 13.48
CA ASP A 188 3.93 -3.02 14.36
C ASP A 188 3.93 -4.36 13.60
N GLU A 189 4.03 -5.49 14.31
CA GLU A 189 4.05 -6.84 13.72
C GLU A 189 2.72 -7.25 13.05
N GLN A 190 1.62 -6.56 13.37
CA GLN A 190 0.26 -6.88 12.97
C GLN A 190 -0.41 -5.78 12.16
N HIS A 191 0.18 -4.59 12.00
CA HIS A 191 -0.44 -3.46 11.33
C HIS A 191 0.43 -2.94 10.19
N ILE A 192 -0.15 -2.86 8.99
CA ILE A 192 0.46 -2.24 7.80
C ILE A 192 -0.23 -0.90 7.57
N ILE A 193 0.57 0.12 7.28
CA ILE A 193 0.09 1.40 6.75
C ILE A 193 0.58 1.58 5.31
N CYS A 194 -0.37 1.89 4.42
CA CYS A 194 -0.13 2.25 3.04
C CYS A 194 -0.52 3.71 2.83
N MET A 195 0.40 4.51 2.29
CA MET A 195 0.21 5.92 2.02
C MET A 195 0.31 6.18 0.52
N ALA A 196 -0.62 6.95 -0.02
CA ALA A 196 -0.66 7.39 -1.41
C ALA A 196 -0.64 8.91 -1.46
N SER A 197 0.17 9.47 -2.37
CA SER A 197 0.21 10.92 -2.61
C SER A 197 0.47 11.20 -4.09
N THR A 198 -0.05 12.30 -4.61
CA THR A 198 0.30 12.74 -5.97
C THR A 198 1.80 13.01 -6.10
N SER A 199 2.41 12.62 -7.22
CA SER A 199 3.87 12.69 -7.46
C SER A 199 4.48 14.08 -7.53
N LYS A 200 3.64 15.12 -7.43
CA LYS A 200 4.09 16.49 -7.18
C LYS A 200 4.82 16.61 -5.84
N TYR A 201 4.59 15.66 -4.93
CA TYR A 201 5.30 15.58 -3.65
C TYR A 201 6.77 15.21 -3.86
N LYS A 202 7.65 16.10 -3.39
CA LYS A 202 9.11 15.89 -3.43
C LYS A 202 9.70 15.53 -2.06
N GLY A 203 8.86 15.40 -1.03
CA GLY A 203 9.31 14.94 0.29
C GLY A 203 9.26 13.42 0.39
N ASP A 204 9.74 12.92 1.53
CA ASP A 204 9.53 11.53 1.90
C ASP A 204 8.13 11.38 2.50
N LEU A 205 7.42 10.33 2.09
CA LEU A 205 6.30 9.86 2.88
C LEU A 205 6.90 9.19 4.12
N SER A 206 6.35 9.45 5.30
CA SER A 206 6.68 8.78 6.55
C SER A 206 5.57 9.08 7.55
N PHE A 207 5.42 8.25 8.58
CA PHE A 207 4.47 8.50 9.65
C PHE A 207 5.19 8.58 11.00
N ASP A 208 4.60 9.36 11.90
CA ASP A 208 5.00 9.43 13.31
C ASP A 208 3.85 8.88 14.17
N ILE A 209 4.19 8.10 15.20
CA ILE A 209 3.20 7.63 16.18
C ILE A 209 2.94 8.74 17.19
N VAL A 210 1.72 9.25 17.20
CA VAL A 210 1.27 10.29 18.14
C VAL A 210 0.44 9.66 19.25
N LYS A 211 0.80 9.92 20.50
CA LYS A 211 0.00 9.50 21.67
C LYS A 211 -1.22 10.39 21.84
N TRP A 212 -2.31 9.81 22.34
CA TRP A 212 -3.55 10.54 22.63
C TRP A 212 -3.34 11.80 23.49
N SER A 213 -2.47 11.73 24.50
CA SER A 213 -2.09 12.88 25.33
C SER A 213 -1.59 14.07 24.51
N ASN A 214 -0.76 13.81 23.50
CA ASN A 214 -0.16 14.87 22.67
C ASN A 214 -1.22 15.55 21.78
N VAL A 215 -2.27 14.82 21.39
CA VAL A 215 -3.41 15.38 20.65
C VAL A 215 -4.18 16.32 21.56
N LEU A 216 -4.53 15.86 22.78
CA LEU A 216 -5.28 16.65 23.76
C LEU A 216 -4.58 17.94 24.16
N ASP A 217 -3.25 17.91 24.33
CA ASP A 217 -2.45 19.09 24.70
C ASP A 217 -2.62 20.25 23.70
N ASN A 218 -3.00 19.94 22.45
CA ASN A 218 -3.17 20.91 21.37
C ASN A 218 -4.64 21.10 20.94
N CYS A 219 -5.60 20.44 21.60
CA CYS A 219 -6.99 20.43 21.15
C CYS A 219 -7.73 21.77 21.31
N GLY A 220 -7.17 22.78 21.98
CA GLY A 220 -7.79 24.12 22.12
C GLY A 220 -9.16 24.16 22.83
N ILE A 221 -9.71 22.99 23.16
CA ILE A 221 -11.00 22.79 23.82
C ILE A 221 -10.70 22.57 25.31
N ARG A 222 -11.29 23.39 26.16
CA ARG A 222 -11.42 23.06 27.58
C ARG A 222 -12.41 21.90 27.66
N ILE A 223 -11.97 20.75 28.18
CA ILE A 223 -12.89 19.65 28.53
C ILE A 223 -13.91 20.24 29.51
N LEU A 224 -15.12 20.48 29.04
CA LEU A 224 -16.23 20.86 29.90
C LEU A 224 -16.53 19.64 30.77
N ASN A 225 -16.64 19.87 32.08
CA ASN A 225 -16.81 18.85 33.10
C ASN A 225 -17.78 17.75 32.64
N HIS A 226 -17.36 16.50 32.87
CA HIS A 226 -18.06 15.25 32.54
C HIS A 226 -19.60 15.36 32.66
N ASP A 227 -20.29 14.89 31.62
CA ASP A 227 -21.66 14.40 31.82
C ASP A 227 -21.61 13.21 32.79
N PRO A 228 -22.42 13.23 33.87
CA PRO A 228 -22.35 12.25 34.96
C PRO A 228 -22.71 10.83 34.56
#